data_AF-X1IPZ9-F1
#
_entry.id   AF-X1IPZ9-F1
#
_cell.length_a   1.000
_cell.length_b   1.000
_cell.length_c   1.000
_cell.angle_alpha   90.00
_cell.angle_beta   90.00
_cell.angle_gamma   90.00
#
_symmetry.space_group_name_H-M   'P 1'
#
loop_
_entity.id
_entity.type
_entity.pdbx_description
1 polymer ?
#
loop_
_entity_poly.entity_id
_entity_poly.type
_entity_poly.pdbx_seq_one_letter_code
_entity_poly.pdbx_strand_id
1 'polypeptide(L)' 'MRYFARKDGTGKITTVESYSRDLDVEGAVEITEGEFKDFVASLPVVEPEPDLADQVADLNARVERLEMR' A
#
# COMPACT_ATOMS: atom_id res chain seq x y z
N MET A 1 -8.30 -4.90 -19.31
CA MET A 1 -8.51 -5.00 -17.86
C MET A 1 -9.79 -4.24 -17.54
N ARG A 2 -10.61 -4.76 -16.64
CA ARG A 2 -11.77 -4.03 -16.08
C ARG A 2 -11.40 -3.54 -14.69
N TYR A 3 -11.88 -2.36 -14.32
CA TYR A 3 -11.53 -1.70 -13.06
C TYR A 3 -12.79 -1.41 -12.28
N PHE A 4 -12.75 -1.64 -10.98
CA PHE A 4 -13.92 -1.48 -10.13
C PHE A 4 -13.56 -0.71 -8.87
N ALA A 5 -14.50 0.09 -8.38
CA ALA A 5 -14.41 0.80 -7.10
C ALA A 5 -15.50 0.35 -6.15
N ARG A 6 -15.14 0.19 -4.87
CA ARG A 6 -16.09 0.08 -3.77
C ARG A 6 -16.19 1.43 -3.07
N LYS A 7 -17.41 1.81 -2.71
CA LYS A 7 -17.72 3.07 -2.04
C LYS A 7 -18.33 2.79 -0.67
N ASP A 8 -18.04 3.64 0.31
CA ASP A 8 -18.72 3.60 1.60
C ASP A 8 -20.10 4.25 1.53
N GLY A 9 -20.82 4.29 2.67
CA GLY A 9 -22.15 4.90 2.78
C GLY A 9 -22.20 6.41 2.52
N THR A 10 -21.04 7.07 2.39
CA THR A 10 -20.93 8.49 2.01
C THR A 10 -20.58 8.69 0.54
N GLY A 11 -20.37 7.60 -0.20
CA GLY A 11 -19.95 7.62 -1.60
C GLY A 11 -18.45 7.76 -1.81
N LYS A 12 -17.64 7.73 -0.74
CA LYS A 12 -16.18 7.81 -0.84
C LYS A 12 -15.62 6.46 -1.28
N ILE A 13 -14.68 6.48 -2.24
CA ILE A 13 -13.97 5.28 -2.68
C ILE A 13 -13.07 4.78 -1.55
N THR A 14 -13.26 3.52 -1.16
CA THR A 14 -12.46 2.86 -0.13
C THR A 14 -11.47 1.86 -0.71
N THR A 15 -11.77 1.30 -1.88
CA THR A 15 -10.96 0.25 -2.52
C THR A 15 -11.15 0.30 -4.03
N VAL A 16 -10.08 0.02 -4.76
CA VAL A 16 -10.11 -0.20 -6.21
C VAL A 16 -9.51 -1.57 -6.54
N GLU A 17 -10.07 -2.24 -7.54
CA GLU A 17 -9.72 -3.59 -7.93
C GLU A 17 -9.59 -3.67 -9.47
N SER A 18 -8.73 -4.55 -9.98
CA SER A 18 -8.59 -4.77 -11.42
C SER A 18 -8.65 -6.25 -11.76
N TYR A 19 -9.43 -6.59 -12.79
CA TYR A 19 -9.67 -7.96 -13.21
C TYR A 19 -9.33 -8.13 -14.70
N SER A 20 -8.63 -9.23 -15.03
CA SER A 20 -8.25 -9.60 -16.39
C SER A 20 -9.31 -10.40 -17.14
N ARG A 21 -10.37 -10.80 -16.45
CA ARG A 21 -11.49 -11.59 -16.97
C ARG A 21 -12.79 -10.85 -16.74
N ASP A 22 -13.81 -11.25 -17.48
CA ASP A 22 -15.17 -10.78 -17.27
C ASP A 22 -15.76 -11.42 -16.01
N LEU A 23 -15.68 -10.67 -14.92
CA LEU A 23 -16.33 -10.98 -13.65
C LEU A 23 -17.32 -9.86 -13.34
N ASP A 24 -18.53 -10.24 -12.94
CA ASP A 24 -19.46 -9.32 -12.30
C ASP A 24 -19.07 -9.21 -10.82
N VAL A 25 -18.74 -7.99 -10.39
CA VAL A 25 -18.25 -7.72 -9.03
C VAL A 25 -19.39 -7.10 -8.23
N GLU A 26 -20.07 -7.93 -7.44
CA GLU A 26 -21.20 -7.48 -6.61
C GLU A 26 -20.78 -6.37 -5.63
N GLY A 27 -21.59 -5.31 -5.59
CA GLY A 27 -21.38 -4.15 -4.73
C GLY A 27 -20.23 -3.24 -5.15
N ALA A 28 -19.69 -3.40 -6.36
CA ALA A 28 -18.68 -2.51 -6.92
C ALA A 28 -19.20 -1.81 -8.18
N VAL A 29 -18.68 -0.61 -8.44
CA VAL A 29 -19.00 0.19 -9.62
C VAL A 29 -17.81 0.13 -10.57
N GLU A 30 -18.07 -0.19 -11.84
CA GLU A 30 -17.02 -0.16 -12.86
C GLU A 30 -16.54 1.29 -13.08
N ILE A 31 -15.23 1.48 -13.07
CA ILE A 31 -14.55 2.76 -13.24
C ILE A 31 -13.58 2.68 -14.42
N THR A 32 -13.11 3.84 -14.87
CA THR A 32 -12.08 3.92 -15.91
C THR A 32 -10.70 3.53 -15.37
N GLU A 33 -9.79 3.16 -16.28
CA GLU A 33 -8.38 2.97 -15.93
C GLU A 33 -7.73 4.25 -15.36
N GLY A 34 -8.17 5.42 -15.82
CA GLY A 34 -7.72 6.72 -15.30
C GLY A 34 -8.07 6.90 -13.84
N GLU A 35 -9.35 6.70 -13.47
CA GLU A 35 -9.80 6.78 -12.08
C GLU A 35 -9.09 5.77 -11.16
N PHE A 36 -8.80 4.57 -11.68
CA PHE A 36 -8.01 3.58 -10.96
C PHE A 36 -6.59 4.10 -10.67
N LYS A 37 -5.90 4.62 -11.68
CA LYS A 37 -4.53 5.15 -11.54
C LYS A 37 -4.50 6.36 -10.62
N ASP A 38 -5.48 7.24 -10.71
CA ASP A 38 -5.60 8.43 -9.86
C ASP A 38 -5.78 8.01 -8.39
N PHE A 39 -6.62 7.01 -8.11
CA PHE A 39 -6.78 6.48 -6.76
C PHE A 39 -5.47 5.88 -6.24
N VAL A 40 -4.79 5.03 -7.04
CA VAL A 40 -3.52 4.40 -6.64
C VAL A 40 -2.44 5.46 -6.39
N ALA A 41 -2.36 6.49 -7.24
CA ALA A 41 -1.42 7.59 -7.07
C ALA A 41 -1.71 8.46 -5.83
N SER A 42 -2.97 8.47 -5.36
CA SER A 42 -3.36 9.19 -4.13
C SER A 42 -3.02 8.44 -2.83
N LEU A 43 -2.66 7.16 -2.91
CA LEU A 43 -2.28 6.39 -1.72
C LEU A 43 -0.99 6.95 -1.11
N PRO A 44 -0.88 6.98 0.22
CA PRO A 44 0.34 7.44 0.88
C PRO A 44 1.51 6.55 0.45
N VAL A 45 2.65 7.20 0.15
CA VAL A 45 3.89 6.47 -0.09
C VAL A 45 4.28 5.78 1.21
N VAL A 46 4.32 4.46 1.20
CA VAL A 46 4.88 3.68 2.30
C VAL A 46 6.39 3.79 2.17
N GLU A 47 7.04 4.45 3.12
CA GLU A 47 8.49 4.42 3.19
C GLU A 47 8.95 2.96 3.39
N PRO A 48 9.98 2.50 2.67
CA PRO A 48 10.52 1.17 2.90
C PRO A 48 10.90 1.05 4.38
N GLU A 49 10.49 -0.06 5.00
CA GLU A 49 10.90 -0.35 6.37
C GLU A 49 12.44 -0.30 6.43
N PRO A 50 13.02 0.39 7.42
CA PRO A 50 14.46 0.47 7.53
C PRO A 50 15.03 -0.94 7.73
N ASP A 51 16.16 -1.23 7.09
CA ASP A 51 16.79 -2.56 7.15
C ASP A 51 17.10 -2.90 8.61
N LEU A 52 16.42 -3.93 9.12
CA LEU A 52 16.59 -4.37 10.50
C LEU A 52 17.98 -4.95 10.73
N ALA A 53 18.64 -5.50 9.71
CA ALA A 53 19.99 -6.03 9.82
C ALA A 53 21.01 -4.91 10.08
N ASP A 54 20.91 -3.79 9.34
CA ASP A 54 21.77 -2.63 9.53
C ASP A 54 21.55 -1.98 10.91
N GLN A 55 20.29 -1.91 11.35
CA GLN A 55 19.95 -1.39 12.68
C GLN A 55 20.51 -2.28 13.81
N VAL A 56 20.41 -3.61 13.67
CA VAL A 56 20.97 -4.55 14.65
C VAL A 56 22.50 -4.47 14.66
N ALA A 57 23.15 -4.32 13.50
CA ALA A 57 24.59 -4.16 13.41
C ALA A 57 25.07 -2.87 14.09
N ASP A 58 24.39 -1.73 13.86
CA ASP A 58 24.69 -0.47 14.55
C ASP A 58 24.49 -0.60 16.07
N LEU A 59 23.39 -1.22 16.50
CA LEU A 59 23.09 -1.41 17.92
C LEU A 59 24.18 -2.23 18.62
N ASN A 60 24.60 -3.34 18.01
CA ASN A 60 25.66 -4.19 18.57
C ASN A 60 26.99 -3.42 18.68
N ALA A 61 27.37 -2.67 17.64
CA ALA A 61 28.57 -1.84 17.68
C ALA A 61 28.50 -0.75 18.77
N ARG A 62 27.31 -0.23 19.08
CA ARG A 62 27.12 0.73 20.19
C ARG A 62 27.22 0.06 21.56
N VAL A 63 26.67 -1.15 21.71
CA VAL A 63 26.75 -1.93 22.95
C VAL A 63 28.21 -2.28 23.26
N GLU A 64 28.95 -2.82 22.29
CA GLU A 64 30.37 -3.17 22.47
C GLU A 64 31.20 -1.97 22.95
N ARG A 65 31.00 -0.78 22.36
CA ARG A 65 31.68 0.45 22.78
C ARG A 65 31.35 0.88 24.22
N LEU A 66 30.15 0.56 24.69
CA LEU A 66 29.72 0.88 26.06
C LEU A 66 30.25 -0.14 27.08
N GLU A 67 30.34 -1.41 26.70
CA GLU A 67 30.85 -2.49 27.55
C GLU A 67 32.37 -2.50 27.69
N MET A 68 33.10 -1.89 26.75
CA MET A 68 34.56 -1.72 26.82
C MET A 68 35.03 -0.56 27.74
N ARG A 69 34.11 0.11 28.44
CA ARG A 69 34.39 1.25 29.32
C ARG A 69 34.21 0.89 30.79
#